data_AF-A0A943GD50-F1
#
_entry.id   AF-A0A943GD50-F1
#
_cell.length_a   1.000
_cell.length_b   1.000
_cell.length_c   1.000
_cell.angle_alpha   90.00
_cell.angle_beta   90.00
_cell.angle_gamma   90.00
#
_symmetry.space_group_name_H-M   'P 1'
#
loop_
_entity.id
_entity.type
_entity.pdbx_description
1 polymer ?
#
loop_
_entity_poly.entity_id
_entity_poly.type
_entity_poly.pdbx_seq_one_letter_code
_entity_poly.pdbx_strand_id
1 'polypeptide(L)'
;MVDYWSLVIFTILGQSAAGIMMLLALSRRATRSAVRRTWVAVIILIAAAVASLGHLADPTISYFAVTNVLSSWLSREILFAGLFGAAMLLWIIFRRCRLLRLAALVGLAFVYVMSRVYIIPTEPFWNSLLTFWSFLSTAFLLGASLLLLLDELGARCRAGGVRQALLGRLPAVAAIAVGFRLIFLLLQLARPRPISEEIIWLEIVEIALLTAGGGLGMLLLTRRAAALPPALEPVADAVALPPGRPVPHGRAEPIILARAESLPPETGETGKNVDGVSSIVAEPVAESAPEATPSGLQTRDCRAGGLVFWTLVAVALVWTAEICGRVLFYKSYVWFGM
;
A
#
# COMPACT_ATOMS: atom_id res chain seq x y z
N MET A 1 1.10 -11.45 32.83
CA MET A 1 0.27 -10.30 32.33
C MET A 1 0.80 -9.72 31.02
N VAL A 2 2.11 -9.84 30.72
CA VAL A 2 2.75 -9.40 29.47
C VAL A 2 2.57 -10.42 28.33
N ASP A 3 2.13 -11.63 28.66
CA ASP A 3 2.33 -12.84 27.83
C ASP A 3 1.48 -12.86 26.57
N TYR A 4 0.20 -12.47 26.65
CA TYR A 4 -0.70 -12.47 25.47
C TYR A 4 -0.60 -11.20 24.61
N TRP A 5 -0.08 -10.09 25.15
CA TRP A 5 0.04 -8.83 24.40
C TRP A 5 1.03 -8.91 23.25
N SER A 6 2.12 -9.67 23.43
CA SER A 6 3.06 -9.93 22.35
C SER A 6 2.38 -10.65 21.18
N LEU A 7 1.52 -11.64 21.47
CA LEU A 7 0.74 -12.36 20.47
C LEU A 7 -0.31 -11.46 19.79
N VAL A 8 -0.99 -10.58 20.54
CA VAL A 8 -1.90 -9.57 19.96
C VAL A 8 -1.16 -8.70 18.95
N ILE A 9 0.00 -8.16 19.33
CA ILE A 9 0.78 -7.27 18.46
C ILE A 9 1.28 -8.04 17.24
N PHE A 10 1.86 -9.22 17.42
CA PHE A 10 2.36 -10.05 16.34
C PHE A 10 1.26 -10.39 15.32
N THR A 11 0.09 -10.84 15.80
CA THR A 11 -1.03 -11.21 14.92
C THR A 11 -1.60 -10.00 14.17
N ILE A 12 -1.88 -8.89 14.85
CA ILE A 12 -2.41 -7.67 14.22
C ILE A 12 -1.44 -7.11 13.16
N LEU A 13 -0.15 -6.99 13.51
CA LEU A 13 0.85 -6.47 12.57
C LEU A 13 1.07 -7.44 11.40
N GLY A 14 1.22 -8.74 11.67
CA GLY A 14 1.36 -9.77 10.64
C GLY A 14 0.17 -9.81 9.66
N GLN A 15 -1.06 -9.76 10.18
CA GLN A 15 -2.28 -9.69 9.39
C GLN A 15 -2.36 -8.40 8.56
N SER A 16 -1.94 -7.26 9.10
CA SER A 16 -1.93 -6.00 8.36
C SER A 16 -0.94 -6.01 7.18
N ALA A 17 0.27 -6.59 7.36
CA ALA A 17 1.24 -6.78 6.29
C ALA A 17 0.73 -7.75 5.20
N ALA A 18 0.14 -8.88 5.61
CA ALA A 18 -0.49 -9.83 4.69
C ALA A 18 -1.63 -9.17 3.90
N GLY A 19 -2.49 -8.41 4.59
CA GLY A 19 -3.59 -7.64 4.02
C GLY A 19 -3.14 -6.68 2.91
N ILE A 20 -2.08 -5.89 3.18
CA ILE A 20 -1.47 -5.01 2.17
C ILE A 20 -1.08 -5.82 0.94
N MET A 21 -0.38 -6.94 1.10
CA MET A 21 0.11 -7.73 -0.03
C MET A 21 -1.01 -8.38 -0.84
N MET A 22 -2.02 -8.94 -0.18
CA MET A 22 -3.21 -9.51 -0.83
C MET A 22 -3.95 -8.45 -1.65
N LEU A 23 -4.16 -7.26 -1.09
CA LEU A 23 -4.83 -6.17 -1.78
C LEU A 23 -3.97 -5.59 -2.91
N LEU A 24 -2.65 -5.45 -2.73
CA LEU A 24 -1.73 -5.02 -3.79
C LEU A 24 -1.75 -5.97 -4.99
N ALA A 25 -1.82 -7.29 -4.75
CA ALA A 25 -1.93 -8.27 -5.82
C ALA A 25 -3.21 -8.08 -6.67
N LEU A 26 -4.29 -7.55 -6.08
CA LEU A 26 -5.50 -7.18 -6.83
C LEU A 26 -5.23 -6.05 -7.82
N SER A 27 -4.26 -5.16 -7.61
CA SER A 27 -3.94 -4.12 -8.60
C SER A 27 -3.39 -4.71 -9.90
N ARG A 28 -2.83 -5.94 -9.85
CA ARG A 28 -2.14 -6.64 -10.96
C ARG A 28 -1.02 -5.83 -11.62
N ARG A 29 -0.52 -4.77 -10.96
CA ARG A 29 0.42 -3.81 -11.53
C ARG A 29 1.72 -3.78 -10.72
N ALA A 30 2.85 -4.01 -11.40
CA ALA A 30 4.18 -3.94 -10.83
C ALA A 30 4.81 -2.55 -10.94
N THR A 31 4.31 -1.61 -10.15
CA THR A 31 4.78 -0.23 -10.17
C THR A 31 5.72 0.09 -9.01
N ARG A 32 6.44 1.21 -9.12
CA ARG A 32 7.20 1.79 -7.99
C ARG A 32 6.32 2.05 -6.77
N SER A 33 5.05 2.42 -6.96
CA SER A 33 4.11 2.65 -5.85
C SER A 33 3.74 1.35 -5.14
N ALA A 34 3.59 0.23 -5.85
CA ALA A 34 3.40 -1.08 -5.24
C ALA A 34 4.62 -1.47 -4.40
N VAL A 35 5.84 -1.27 -4.93
CA VAL A 35 7.09 -1.53 -4.20
C VAL A 35 7.18 -0.71 -2.91
N ARG A 36 6.86 0.60 -2.95
CA ARG A 36 6.86 1.46 -1.75
C ARG A 36 5.89 0.95 -0.68
N ARG A 37 4.69 0.51 -1.08
CA ARG A 37 3.70 -0.06 -0.15
C ARG A 37 4.15 -1.43 0.39
N THR A 38 4.84 -2.24 -0.43
CA THR A 38 5.47 -3.49 0.04
C THR A 38 6.54 -3.20 1.09
N TRP A 39 7.38 -2.16 0.93
CA TRP A 39 8.36 -1.80 1.96
C TRP A 39 7.71 -1.49 3.31
N VAL A 40 6.56 -0.80 3.31
CA VAL A 40 5.78 -0.59 4.54
C VAL A 40 5.34 -1.93 5.14
N ALA A 41 4.84 -2.87 4.34
CA ALA A 41 4.47 -4.20 4.80
C ALA A 41 5.67 -5.00 5.36
N VAL A 42 6.86 -4.87 4.77
CA VAL A 42 8.10 -5.48 5.27
C VAL A 42 8.46 -4.91 6.64
N ILE A 43 8.43 -3.59 6.81
CA ILE A 43 8.72 -2.93 8.10
C ILE A 43 7.73 -3.38 9.17
N ILE A 44 6.44 -3.46 8.83
CA ILE A 44 5.39 -3.95 9.73
C ILE A 44 5.65 -5.41 10.12
N LEU A 45 6.02 -6.28 9.17
CA LEU A 45 6.32 -7.69 9.46
C LEU A 45 7.55 -7.83 10.35
N ILE A 46 8.59 -7.02 10.15
CA ILE A 46 9.77 -6.98 11.03
C ILE A 46 9.35 -6.53 12.43
N ALA A 47 8.54 -5.48 12.55
CA ALA A 47 8.02 -5.03 13.84
C ALA A 47 7.19 -6.11 14.54
N ALA A 48 6.37 -6.86 13.79
CA ALA A 48 5.64 -8.02 14.30
C ALA A 48 6.60 -9.08 14.86
N ALA A 49 7.62 -9.46 14.08
CA ALA A 49 8.61 -10.45 14.49
C ALA A 49 9.38 -9.99 15.74
N VAL A 50 9.81 -8.73 15.80
CA VAL A 50 10.49 -8.17 16.98
C VAL A 50 9.56 -8.18 18.20
N ALA A 51 8.29 -7.79 18.04
CA ALA A 51 7.31 -7.85 19.12
C ALA A 51 7.12 -9.28 19.64
N SER A 52 7.15 -10.28 18.74
CA SER A 52 7.11 -11.70 19.11
C SER A 52 8.33 -12.15 19.90
N LEU A 53 9.51 -11.55 19.72
CA LEU A 53 10.68 -11.90 20.54
C LEU A 53 10.54 -11.48 22.01
N GLY A 54 9.67 -10.52 22.32
CA GLY A 54 9.48 -9.98 23.67
C GLY A 54 8.86 -10.95 24.68
N HIS A 55 8.33 -12.11 24.24
CA HIS A 55 7.78 -13.15 25.12
C HIS A 55 8.65 -14.42 25.20
N LEU A 56 9.80 -14.46 24.54
CA LEU A 56 10.67 -15.65 24.56
C LEU A 56 11.38 -15.76 25.91
N ALA A 57 11.31 -16.93 26.53
CA ALA A 57 12.04 -17.25 27.75
C ALA A 57 13.57 -17.16 27.57
N ASP A 58 14.08 -17.53 26.38
CA ASP A 58 15.49 -17.35 25.99
C ASP A 58 15.62 -17.15 24.46
N PRO A 59 15.96 -15.93 23.99
CA PRO A 59 16.16 -15.62 22.57
C PRO A 59 17.28 -16.45 21.91
N THR A 60 18.27 -16.92 22.67
CA THR A 60 19.46 -17.59 22.10
C THR A 60 19.20 -19.05 21.70
N ILE A 61 18.20 -19.69 22.32
CA ILE A 61 17.79 -21.08 22.08
C ILE A 61 16.57 -21.16 21.12
N SER A 62 15.92 -20.03 20.87
CA SER A 62 14.68 -19.95 20.09
C SER A 62 14.78 -20.42 18.64
N TYR A 63 15.99 -20.57 18.08
CA TYR A 63 16.18 -21.20 16.77
C TYR A 63 15.67 -22.66 16.73
N PHE A 64 15.71 -23.39 17.85
CA PHE A 64 15.14 -24.75 17.92
C PHE A 64 13.61 -24.77 17.74
N ALA A 65 12.91 -23.64 17.88
CA ALA A 65 11.47 -23.58 17.61
C ALA A 65 11.15 -23.89 16.13
N VAL A 66 12.11 -23.75 15.22
CA VAL A 66 11.95 -24.04 13.79
C VAL A 66 12.15 -25.52 13.45
N THR A 67 12.70 -26.36 14.33
CA THR A 67 13.04 -27.75 13.98
C THR A 67 11.84 -28.71 13.93
N ASN A 68 10.69 -28.29 14.47
CA ASN A 68 9.48 -29.10 14.59
C ASN A 68 8.35 -28.68 13.62
N VAL A 69 8.68 -28.22 12.40
CA VAL A 69 7.70 -27.74 11.39
C VAL A 69 6.63 -28.79 11.07
N LEU A 70 6.99 -30.08 11.12
CA LEU A 70 6.07 -31.16 10.77
C LEU A 70 5.00 -31.39 11.85
N SER A 71 5.30 -31.17 13.12
CA SER A 71 4.41 -31.49 14.24
C SER A 71 3.72 -30.26 14.86
N SER A 72 4.37 -29.09 14.83
CA SER A 72 3.88 -27.90 15.54
C SER A 72 3.40 -26.79 14.60
N TRP A 73 2.17 -26.31 14.82
CA TRP A 73 1.62 -25.14 14.12
C TRP A 73 2.39 -23.86 14.42
N LEU A 74 2.92 -23.72 15.63
CA LEU A 74 3.76 -22.58 16.02
C LEU A 74 5.06 -22.56 15.22
N SER A 75 5.69 -23.72 15.03
CA SER A 75 6.89 -23.84 14.18
C SER A 75 6.61 -23.45 12.72
N ARG A 76 5.45 -23.87 12.19
CA ARG A 76 4.99 -23.46 10.85
C ARG A 76 4.76 -21.96 10.77
N GLU A 77 4.24 -21.33 11.82
CA GLU A 77 4.01 -19.88 11.84
C GLU A 77 5.30 -19.09 11.69
N ILE A 78 6.36 -19.48 12.40
CA ILE A 78 7.70 -18.89 12.27
C ILE A 78 8.24 -19.08 10.85
N LEU A 79 8.13 -20.30 10.30
CA LEU A 79 8.55 -20.59 8.93
C LEU A 79 7.80 -19.71 7.91
N PHE A 80 6.48 -19.63 8.00
CA PHE A 80 5.67 -18.84 7.07
C PHE A 80 5.87 -17.33 7.23
N ALA A 81 6.18 -16.83 8.43
CA ALA A 81 6.60 -15.44 8.62
C ALA A 81 7.90 -15.14 7.85
N GLY A 82 8.90 -16.03 7.96
CA GLY A 82 10.16 -15.93 7.21
C GLY A 82 9.97 -16.03 5.69
N LEU A 83 9.21 -17.03 5.23
CA LEU A 83 8.88 -17.21 3.81
C LEU A 83 8.11 -16.01 3.25
N PHE A 84 7.20 -15.43 4.03
CA PHE A 84 6.45 -14.26 3.63
C PHE A 84 7.36 -13.03 3.46
N GLY A 85 8.27 -12.81 4.41
CA GLY A 85 9.33 -11.80 4.28
C GLY A 85 10.19 -12.00 3.04
N ALA A 86 10.68 -13.22 2.82
CA ALA A 86 11.50 -13.57 1.65
C ALA A 86 10.74 -13.35 0.33
N ALA A 87 9.46 -13.73 0.26
CA ALA A 87 8.64 -13.54 -0.93
C ALA A 87 8.42 -12.06 -1.25
N MET A 88 8.24 -11.21 -0.22
CA MET A 88 8.17 -9.75 -0.39
C MET A 88 9.48 -9.17 -0.93
N LEU A 89 10.63 -9.59 -0.39
CA LEU A 89 11.95 -9.15 -0.87
C LEU A 89 12.21 -9.59 -2.31
N LEU A 90 11.90 -10.84 -2.64
CA LEU A 90 12.02 -11.37 -4.00
C LEU A 90 11.18 -10.57 -4.98
N TRP A 91 9.95 -10.22 -4.59
CA TRP A 91 9.10 -9.32 -5.36
C TRP A 91 9.71 -7.92 -5.53
N ILE A 92 10.25 -7.30 -4.48
CA ILE A 92 10.86 -5.97 -4.53
C ILE A 92 12.06 -5.92 -5.49
N ILE A 93 12.90 -6.96 -5.48
CA ILE A 93 14.11 -7.07 -6.29
C ILE A 93 13.75 -7.24 -7.77
N PHE A 94 12.95 -8.26 -8.09
CA PHE A 94 12.70 -8.65 -9.48
C PHE A 94 11.51 -7.93 -10.12
N ARG A 95 10.60 -7.37 -9.33
CA ARG A 95 9.43 -6.57 -9.76
C ARG A 95 8.55 -7.24 -10.82
N ARG A 96 8.43 -8.58 -10.77
CA ARG A 96 7.55 -9.36 -11.67
C ARG A 96 6.18 -9.57 -11.05
N CYS A 97 5.09 -9.27 -11.76
CA CYS A 97 3.72 -9.44 -11.23
C CYS A 97 3.42 -10.86 -10.70
N ARG A 98 4.10 -11.90 -11.20
CA ARG A 98 4.01 -13.27 -10.68
C ARG A 98 4.54 -13.37 -9.24
N LEU A 99 5.61 -12.66 -8.90
CA LEU A 99 6.20 -12.63 -7.57
C LEU A 99 5.39 -11.81 -6.58
N LEU A 100 4.73 -10.72 -7.02
CA LEU A 100 3.73 -10.02 -6.20
C LEU A 100 2.59 -10.97 -5.79
N ARG A 101 2.07 -11.74 -6.76
CA ARG A 101 1.02 -12.74 -6.50
C ARG A 101 1.53 -13.86 -5.60
N LEU A 102 2.75 -14.31 -5.79
CA LEU A 102 3.38 -15.29 -4.90
C LEU A 102 3.46 -14.75 -3.46
N ALA A 103 3.95 -13.53 -3.26
CA ALA A 103 4.02 -12.91 -1.93
C ALA A 103 2.64 -12.76 -1.29
N ALA A 104 1.60 -12.42 -2.07
CA ALA A 104 0.22 -12.40 -1.59
C ALA A 104 -0.30 -13.79 -1.20
N LEU A 105 0.01 -14.84 -1.98
CA LEU A 105 -0.37 -16.22 -1.67
C LEU A 105 0.35 -16.75 -0.42
N VAL A 106 1.64 -16.42 -0.25
CA VAL A 106 2.39 -16.76 0.95
C VAL A 106 1.84 -16.00 2.16
N GLY A 107 1.45 -14.73 2.00
CA GLY A 107 0.76 -13.97 3.04
C GLY A 107 -0.60 -14.57 3.44
N LEU A 108 -1.38 -15.06 2.48
CA LEU A 108 -2.62 -15.80 2.75
C LEU A 108 -2.35 -17.09 3.52
N ALA A 109 -1.32 -17.85 3.11
CA ALA A 109 -0.91 -19.07 3.79
C ALA A 109 -0.39 -18.78 5.21
N PHE A 110 0.31 -17.67 5.41
CA PHE A 110 0.75 -17.20 6.73
C PHE A 110 -0.45 -16.91 7.64
N VAL A 111 -1.47 -16.19 7.16
CA VAL A 111 -2.72 -15.96 7.92
C VAL A 111 -3.45 -17.28 8.22
N TYR A 112 -3.45 -18.23 7.28
CA TYR A 112 -4.00 -19.56 7.51
C TYR A 112 -3.28 -20.29 8.64
N VAL A 113 -1.95 -20.38 8.57
CA VAL A 113 -1.13 -21.04 9.59
C VAL A 113 -1.31 -20.37 10.95
N MET A 114 -1.31 -19.03 10.99
CA MET A 114 -1.59 -18.25 12.18
C MET A 114 -2.97 -18.60 12.78
N SER A 115 -4.01 -18.73 11.96
CA SER A 115 -5.34 -19.14 12.46
C SER A 115 -5.36 -20.57 13.02
N ARG A 116 -4.56 -21.49 12.45
CA ARG A 116 -4.51 -22.90 12.85
C ARG A 116 -3.95 -23.11 14.25
N VAL A 117 -3.12 -22.19 14.75
CA VAL A 117 -2.63 -22.20 16.13
C VAL A 117 -3.80 -22.16 17.13
N TYR A 118 -4.93 -21.58 16.72
CA TYR A 118 -6.10 -21.39 17.58
C TYR A 118 -7.29 -22.28 17.28
N ILE A 119 -7.21 -23.14 16.26
CA ILE A 119 -8.25 -24.15 16.02
C ILE A 119 -7.94 -25.33 16.94
N ILE A 120 -8.43 -25.24 18.18
CA ILE A 120 -8.21 -26.26 19.22
C ILE A 120 -9.51 -26.97 19.62
N PRO A 121 -9.49 -28.29 19.88
CA PRO A 121 -10.70 -29.06 20.17
C PRO A 121 -11.47 -28.63 21.44
N THR A 122 -10.77 -28.05 22.41
CA THR A 122 -11.34 -27.65 23.70
C THR A 122 -12.35 -26.51 23.57
N GLU A 123 -12.33 -25.77 22.47
CA GLU A 123 -13.14 -24.58 22.26
C GLU A 123 -13.95 -24.68 20.95
N PRO A 124 -15.17 -25.27 20.96
CA PRO A 124 -15.90 -25.64 19.74
C PRO A 124 -16.18 -24.48 18.76
N PHE A 125 -16.42 -23.28 19.27
CA PHE A 125 -16.65 -22.10 18.43
C PHE A 125 -15.42 -21.77 17.58
N TRP A 126 -14.24 -21.85 18.21
CA TRP A 126 -12.96 -21.56 17.59
C TRP A 126 -12.39 -22.76 16.83
N ASN A 127 -12.86 -23.98 17.12
CA ASN A 127 -12.55 -25.22 16.42
C ASN A 127 -13.29 -25.33 15.06
N SER A 128 -13.29 -24.27 14.27
CA SER A 128 -14.00 -24.22 13.00
C SER A 128 -13.29 -23.35 11.98
N LEU A 129 -13.67 -23.46 10.70
CA LEU A 129 -13.16 -22.58 9.65
C LEU A 129 -13.54 -21.12 9.86
N LEU A 130 -14.51 -20.81 10.72
CA LEU A 130 -14.87 -19.43 11.06
C LEU A 130 -13.69 -18.67 11.66
N THR A 131 -12.82 -19.34 12.43
CA THR A 131 -11.59 -18.74 12.96
C THR A 131 -10.69 -18.26 11.83
N PHE A 132 -10.46 -19.09 10.81
CA PHE A 132 -9.67 -18.68 9.65
C PHE A 132 -10.28 -17.48 8.93
N TRP A 133 -11.58 -17.53 8.63
CA TRP A 133 -12.25 -16.43 7.93
C TRP A 133 -12.29 -15.13 8.75
N SER A 134 -12.37 -15.23 10.08
CA SER A 134 -12.25 -14.08 10.98
C SER A 134 -10.86 -13.46 10.89
N PHE A 135 -9.80 -14.27 10.96
CA PHE A 135 -8.42 -13.80 10.79
C PHE A 135 -8.15 -13.20 9.40
N LEU A 136 -8.72 -13.79 8.36
CA LEU A 136 -8.60 -13.28 7.00
C LEU A 136 -9.33 -11.94 6.83
N SER A 137 -10.51 -11.81 7.44
CA SER A 137 -11.27 -10.56 7.43
C SER A 137 -10.52 -9.44 8.15
N THR A 138 -9.95 -9.72 9.33
CA THR A 138 -9.04 -8.79 10.03
C THR A 138 -7.89 -8.34 9.11
N ALA A 139 -7.23 -9.28 8.41
CA ALA A 139 -6.14 -8.94 7.50
C ALA A 139 -6.59 -7.99 6.38
N PHE A 140 -7.75 -8.23 5.76
CA PHE A 140 -8.29 -7.33 4.75
C PHE A 140 -8.67 -5.95 5.30
N LEU A 141 -9.27 -5.88 6.50
CA LEU A 141 -9.65 -4.61 7.13
C LEU A 141 -8.43 -3.75 7.48
N LEU A 142 -7.44 -4.33 8.16
CA LEU A 142 -6.21 -3.62 8.53
C LEU A 142 -5.39 -3.25 7.29
N GLY A 143 -5.31 -4.15 6.30
CA GLY A 143 -4.64 -3.88 5.03
C GLY A 143 -5.31 -2.76 4.24
N ALA A 144 -6.64 -2.76 4.14
CA ALA A 144 -7.39 -1.73 3.43
C ALA A 144 -7.28 -0.37 4.12
N SER A 145 -7.36 -0.33 5.45
CA SER A 145 -7.24 0.92 6.22
C SER A 145 -5.83 1.52 6.11
N LEU A 146 -4.78 0.70 6.17
CA LEU A 146 -3.42 1.16 5.92
C LEU A 146 -3.21 1.63 4.48
N LEU A 147 -3.74 0.91 3.48
CA LEU A 147 -3.63 1.36 2.08
C LEU A 147 -4.36 2.69 1.87
N LEU A 148 -5.52 2.90 2.50
CA LEU A 148 -6.24 4.18 2.49
C LEU A 148 -5.40 5.30 3.11
N LEU A 149 -4.73 5.03 4.23
CA LEU A 149 -3.84 5.99 4.89
C LEU A 149 -2.60 6.30 4.04
N LEU A 150 -1.93 5.28 3.51
CA LEU A 150 -0.77 5.44 2.62
C LEU A 150 -1.14 6.17 1.33
N ASP A 151 -2.35 5.98 0.82
CA ASP A 151 -2.86 6.73 -0.32
C ASP A 151 -3.14 8.19 0.03
N GLU A 152 -3.54 8.50 1.25
CA GLU A 152 -3.75 9.89 1.68
C GLU A 152 -2.41 10.62 1.87
N LEU A 153 -1.46 9.97 2.54
CA LEU A 153 -0.10 10.49 2.70
C LEU A 153 0.62 10.61 1.34
N GLY A 154 0.35 9.67 0.43
CA GLY A 154 0.95 9.62 -0.90
C GLY A 154 0.21 10.41 -1.98
N ALA A 155 -1.06 10.80 -1.81
CA ALA A 155 -1.81 11.62 -2.75
C ALA A 155 -1.21 13.02 -2.93
N ARG A 156 -0.39 13.47 -1.96
CA ARG A 156 0.48 14.64 -2.10
C ARG A 156 1.55 14.47 -3.20
N CYS A 157 1.80 13.24 -3.67
CA CYS A 157 2.77 12.90 -4.71
C CYS A 157 2.12 12.04 -5.83
N ARG A 158 1.50 12.70 -6.83
CA ARG A 158 1.01 12.20 -8.15
C ARG A 158 0.23 10.87 -8.18
N ALA A 159 -1.00 10.91 -8.71
CA ALA A 159 -1.86 9.73 -8.89
C ALA A 159 -1.23 8.71 -9.85
N GLY A 160 -0.94 7.50 -9.35
CA GLY A 160 -0.42 6.38 -10.14
C GLY A 160 -1.48 5.31 -10.41
N GLY A 161 -1.31 4.52 -11.47
CA GLY A 161 -2.28 3.49 -11.88
C GLY A 161 -2.63 2.44 -10.80
N VAL A 162 -1.75 2.15 -9.84
CA VAL A 162 -2.10 1.25 -8.71
C VAL A 162 -3.24 1.83 -7.86
N ARG A 163 -3.26 3.15 -7.62
CA ARG A 163 -4.31 3.82 -6.84
C ARG A 163 -5.67 3.65 -7.52
N GLN A 164 -5.74 3.82 -8.84
CA GLN A 164 -6.97 3.62 -9.60
C GLN A 164 -7.48 2.18 -9.53
N ALA A 165 -6.60 1.21 -9.74
CA ALA A 165 -6.98 -0.21 -9.69
C ALA A 165 -7.45 -0.64 -8.29
N LEU A 166 -6.85 -0.06 -7.23
CA LEU A 166 -7.21 -0.35 -5.86
C LEU A 166 -8.52 0.34 -5.45
N LEU A 167 -8.69 1.64 -5.73
CA LEU A 167 -9.89 2.37 -5.33
C LEU A 167 -11.17 1.82 -5.97
N GLY A 168 -11.10 1.20 -7.16
CA GLY A 168 -12.24 0.52 -7.77
C GLY A 168 -12.64 -0.80 -7.08
N ARG A 169 -11.72 -1.46 -6.36
CA ARG A 169 -11.94 -2.81 -5.77
C ARG A 169 -12.01 -2.80 -4.24
N LEU A 170 -11.28 -1.89 -3.59
CA LEU A 170 -11.17 -1.79 -2.14
C LEU A 170 -12.53 -1.60 -1.42
N PRO A 171 -13.48 -0.77 -1.91
CA PRO A 171 -14.78 -0.64 -1.26
C PRO A 171 -15.50 -1.99 -1.15
N ALA A 172 -15.54 -2.77 -2.22
CA ALA A 172 -16.21 -4.08 -2.22
C ALA A 172 -15.52 -5.07 -1.26
N VAL A 173 -14.18 -5.12 -1.28
CA VAL A 173 -13.43 -6.01 -0.37
C VAL A 173 -13.62 -5.59 1.09
N ALA A 174 -13.58 -4.29 1.39
CA ALA A 174 -13.84 -3.77 2.72
C ALA A 174 -15.27 -4.10 3.18
N ALA A 175 -16.27 -4.02 2.28
CA ALA A 175 -17.67 -4.29 2.62
C ALA A 175 -17.86 -5.74 3.03
N ILE A 176 -17.28 -6.66 2.26
CA ILE A 176 -17.32 -8.10 2.53
C ILE A 176 -16.60 -8.40 3.84
N ALA A 177 -15.42 -7.82 4.06
CA ALA A 177 -14.64 -8.05 5.27
C ALA A 177 -15.36 -7.50 6.53
N VAL A 178 -15.93 -6.30 6.47
CA VAL A 178 -16.74 -5.72 7.56
C VAL A 178 -17.98 -6.59 7.80
N GLY A 179 -18.71 -6.94 6.74
CA GLY A 179 -19.92 -7.75 6.85
C GLY A 179 -19.66 -9.12 7.48
N PHE A 180 -18.62 -9.81 7.03
CA PHE A 180 -18.21 -11.08 7.64
C PHE A 180 -17.84 -10.89 9.12
N ARG A 181 -17.06 -9.86 9.43
CA ARG A 181 -16.59 -9.61 10.80
C ARG A 181 -17.75 -9.28 11.75
N LEU A 182 -18.74 -8.53 11.29
CA LEU A 182 -19.97 -8.27 12.05
C LEU A 182 -20.79 -9.55 12.27
N ILE A 183 -20.96 -10.37 11.24
CA ILE A 183 -21.65 -11.67 11.38
C ILE A 183 -20.92 -12.55 12.39
N PHE A 184 -19.60 -12.66 12.30
CA PHE A 184 -18.79 -13.42 13.25
C PHE A 184 -18.98 -12.94 14.69
N LEU A 185 -18.97 -11.63 14.93
CA LEU A 185 -19.17 -11.05 16.26
C LEU A 185 -20.59 -11.27 16.78
N LEU A 186 -21.60 -11.18 15.93
CA LEU A 186 -22.99 -11.47 16.33
C LEU A 186 -23.17 -12.95 16.68
N LEU A 187 -22.55 -13.86 15.94
CA LEU A 187 -22.54 -15.29 16.26
C LEU A 187 -21.81 -15.57 17.58
N GLN A 188 -20.72 -14.85 17.84
CA GLN A 188 -19.97 -14.95 19.10
C GLN A 188 -20.81 -14.45 20.29
N LEU A 189 -21.51 -13.33 20.12
CA LEU A 189 -22.40 -12.75 21.14
C LEU A 189 -23.61 -13.65 21.43
N ALA A 190 -24.16 -14.31 20.40
CA ALA A 190 -25.30 -15.22 20.52
C ALA A 190 -24.96 -16.60 21.13
N ARG A 191 -23.66 -16.90 21.36
CA ARG A 191 -23.22 -18.20 21.91
C ARG A 191 -23.68 -18.35 23.37
N PRO A 192 -24.38 -19.46 23.73
CA PRO A 192 -24.66 -19.78 25.13
C PRO A 192 -23.36 -20.12 25.86
N ARG A 193 -22.99 -19.32 26.86
CA ARG A 193 -21.86 -19.58 27.77
C ARG A 193 -22.08 -18.78 29.08
N PRO A 194 -21.46 -19.17 30.21
CA PRO A 194 -21.46 -18.34 31.40
C PRO A 194 -20.55 -17.13 31.17
N ILE A 195 -21.13 -15.96 30.88
CA ILE A 195 -20.35 -14.75 30.53
C ILE A 195 -20.31 -13.78 31.71
N SER A 196 -19.13 -13.23 32.03
CA SER A 196 -19.02 -12.06 32.90
C SER A 196 -19.48 -10.81 32.16
N GLU A 197 -20.19 -9.90 32.82
CA GLU A 197 -20.70 -8.67 32.18
C GLU A 197 -19.61 -7.91 31.41
N GLU A 198 -18.37 -7.92 31.90
CA GLU A 198 -17.20 -7.31 31.25
C GLU A 198 -16.96 -7.81 29.81
N ILE A 199 -17.13 -9.11 29.55
CA ILE A 199 -16.90 -9.67 28.21
C ILE A 199 -18.00 -9.22 27.25
N ILE A 200 -19.26 -9.16 27.70
CA ILE A 200 -20.38 -8.67 26.88
C ILE A 200 -20.15 -7.20 26.50
N TRP A 201 -19.76 -6.37 27.46
CA TRP A 201 -19.47 -4.96 27.20
C TRP A 201 -18.36 -4.77 26.19
N LEU A 202 -17.26 -5.53 26.31
CA LEU A 202 -16.15 -5.48 25.37
C LEU A 202 -16.56 -5.94 23.95
N GLU A 203 -17.42 -6.96 23.81
CA GLU A 203 -17.95 -7.38 22.51
C GLU A 203 -18.87 -6.32 21.89
N ILE A 204 -19.73 -5.68 22.68
CA ILE A 204 -20.58 -4.56 22.23
C ILE A 204 -19.72 -3.39 21.76
N VAL A 205 -18.68 -3.04 22.53
CA VAL A 205 -17.74 -1.98 22.16
C VAL A 205 -17.00 -2.32 20.86
N GLU A 206 -16.54 -3.56 20.70
CA GLU A 206 -15.92 -4.00 19.45
C GLU A 206 -16.86 -3.84 18.25
N ILE A 207 -18.12 -4.28 18.37
CA ILE A 207 -19.13 -4.12 17.32
C ILE A 207 -19.37 -2.64 17.01
N ALA A 208 -19.51 -1.79 18.02
CA ALA A 208 -19.72 -0.36 17.85
C ALA A 208 -18.53 0.34 17.15
N LEU A 209 -17.29 0.01 17.56
CA LEU A 209 -16.08 0.55 16.94
C LEU A 209 -15.92 0.07 15.49
N LEU A 210 -16.19 -1.20 15.22
CA LEU A 210 -16.07 -1.79 13.89
C LEU A 210 -17.13 -1.24 12.93
N THR A 211 -18.37 -1.08 13.38
CA THR A 211 -19.43 -0.47 12.57
C THR A 211 -19.12 1.00 12.26
N ALA A 212 -18.70 1.78 13.25
CA ALA A 212 -18.33 3.19 13.06
C ALA A 212 -17.10 3.34 12.14
N GLY A 213 -16.02 2.61 12.42
CA GLY A 213 -14.78 2.65 11.66
C GLY A 213 -14.93 2.09 10.25
N GLY A 214 -15.63 0.96 10.10
CA GLY A 214 -15.93 0.33 8.81
C GLY A 214 -16.85 1.19 7.94
N GLY A 215 -17.91 1.77 8.53
CA GLY A 215 -18.81 2.69 7.84
C GLY A 215 -18.11 3.97 7.37
N LEU A 216 -17.32 4.59 8.24
CA LEU A 216 -16.53 5.78 7.89
C LEU A 216 -15.47 5.45 6.83
N GLY A 217 -14.73 4.36 6.99
CA GLY A 217 -13.73 3.89 6.02
C GLY A 217 -14.35 3.60 4.65
N MET A 218 -15.53 2.97 4.61
CA MET A 218 -16.29 2.74 3.38
C MET A 218 -16.65 4.04 2.68
N LEU A 219 -17.21 5.00 3.43
CA LEU A 219 -17.59 6.31 2.89
C LEU A 219 -16.39 7.04 2.30
N LEU A 220 -15.23 6.98 2.95
CA LEU A 220 -14.00 7.59 2.46
C LEU A 220 -13.49 6.89 1.18
N LEU A 221 -13.55 5.55 1.14
CA LEU A 221 -13.16 4.76 -0.03
C LEU A 221 -14.05 5.06 -1.25
N THR A 222 -15.37 5.09 -1.08
CA THR A 222 -16.32 5.36 -2.16
C THR A 222 -16.23 6.80 -2.66
N ARG A 223 -16.12 7.78 -1.75
CA ARG A 223 -15.88 9.19 -2.11
C ARG A 223 -14.61 9.35 -2.95
N ARG A 224 -13.53 8.64 -2.60
CA ARG A 224 -12.26 8.68 -3.35
C ARG A 224 -12.34 7.95 -4.69
N ALA A 225 -13.06 6.84 -4.75
CA ALA A 225 -13.31 6.13 -6.00
C ALA A 225 -14.11 6.99 -6.99
N ALA A 226 -15.13 7.70 -6.49
CA ALA A 226 -15.95 8.62 -7.29
C ALA A 226 -15.19 9.89 -7.73
N ALA A 227 -14.26 10.38 -6.92
CA ALA A 227 -13.43 11.55 -7.25
C ALA A 227 -12.31 11.25 -8.26
N LEU A 228 -12.16 9.99 -8.69
CA LEU A 228 -11.13 9.60 -9.63
C LEU A 228 -11.56 10.01 -11.05
N PRO A 229 -10.69 10.66 -11.85
CA PRO A 229 -11.02 10.94 -13.23
C PRO A 229 -11.35 9.63 -13.96
N PRO A 230 -12.31 9.63 -14.91
CA PRO A 230 -12.56 8.48 -15.76
C PRO A 230 -11.23 8.02 -16.33
N ALA A 231 -11.01 6.70 -16.35
CA ALA A 231 -9.75 6.14 -16.83
C ALA A 231 -9.40 6.80 -18.16
N LEU A 232 -8.30 7.55 -18.19
CA LEU A 232 -7.69 7.90 -19.46
C LEU A 232 -7.51 6.56 -20.16
N GLU A 233 -8.21 6.40 -21.30
CA GLU A 233 -7.87 5.41 -22.32
C GLU A 233 -6.35 5.27 -22.33
N PRO A 234 -5.80 4.05 -22.39
CA PRO A 234 -4.36 3.88 -22.37
C PRO A 234 -3.78 4.74 -23.48
N VAL A 235 -3.22 5.90 -23.12
CA VAL A 235 -2.46 6.72 -24.05
C VAL A 235 -1.37 5.77 -24.48
N ALA A 236 -1.47 5.36 -25.74
CA ALA A 236 -0.46 4.58 -26.38
C ALA A 236 0.80 5.45 -26.34
N ASP A 237 1.62 5.25 -25.30
CA ASP A 237 3.05 5.61 -25.32
C ASP A 237 3.78 4.65 -26.29
N ALA A 238 3.15 4.32 -27.42
CA ALA A 238 3.87 4.02 -28.63
C ALA A 238 4.22 5.40 -29.20
N VAL A 239 5.49 5.76 -29.05
CA VAL A 239 6.15 6.67 -29.99
C VAL A 239 5.87 6.10 -31.38
N ALA A 240 4.80 6.57 -32.01
CA ALA A 240 4.58 6.41 -33.43
C ALA A 240 5.65 7.27 -34.09
N LEU A 241 6.78 6.63 -34.42
CA LEU A 241 7.66 7.12 -35.45
C LEU A 241 6.78 7.55 -36.63
N PRO A 242 6.93 8.78 -37.15
CA PRO A 242 6.15 9.20 -38.31
C PRO A 242 6.40 8.18 -39.43
N PRO A 243 5.38 7.84 -40.24
CA PRO A 243 5.55 6.88 -41.31
C PRO A 243 6.72 7.31 -42.18
N GLY A 244 7.75 6.46 -42.25
CA GLY A 244 8.89 6.67 -43.12
C GLY A 244 8.36 6.89 -44.52
N ARG A 245 8.76 8.02 -45.13
CA ARG A 245 8.47 8.25 -46.55
C ARG A 245 9.05 7.08 -47.33
N PRO A 246 8.32 6.53 -48.32
CA PRO A 246 8.87 5.49 -49.17
C PRO A 246 10.11 6.04 -49.88
N VAL A 247 11.24 5.38 -49.70
CA VAL A 247 12.45 5.62 -50.49
C VAL A 247 12.18 5.12 -51.90
N PRO A 248 12.20 5.97 -52.93
CA PRO A 248 12.06 5.50 -54.30
C PRO A 248 13.35 4.77 -54.69
N HIS A 249 13.23 3.47 -54.95
CA HIS A 249 14.26 2.72 -55.65
C HIS A 249 14.41 3.25 -57.08
N GLY A 250 15.60 3.76 -57.38
CA GLY A 250 16.26 3.57 -58.67
C GLY A 250 15.75 4.39 -59.86
N ARG A 251 16.45 5.49 -60.15
CA ARG A 251 17.02 5.70 -61.49
C ARG A 251 18.26 6.57 -61.39
N ALA A 252 19.36 6.02 -61.87
CA ALA A 252 20.63 6.70 -61.98
C ALA A 252 20.58 7.71 -63.13
N GLU A 253 20.97 8.96 -62.89
CA GLU A 253 21.60 9.82 -63.89
C GLU A 253 22.65 10.72 -63.21
N PRO A 254 23.81 10.98 -63.85
CA PRO A 254 24.95 11.65 -63.22
C PRO A 254 25.03 13.12 -63.64
N ILE A 255 25.22 14.05 -62.68
CA ILE A 255 25.60 15.44 -62.99
C ILE A 255 26.68 15.95 -62.01
N ILE A 256 27.93 15.74 -62.44
CA ILE A 256 29.08 16.67 -62.53
C ILE A 256 29.11 17.93 -61.63
N LEU A 257 30.13 17.94 -60.75
CA LEU A 257 31.13 18.97 -60.38
C LEU A 257 30.72 20.39 -59.95
N ALA A 258 31.16 20.76 -58.73
CA ALA A 258 32.11 21.86 -58.45
C ALA A 258 32.59 21.76 -56.99
N ARG A 259 33.80 21.25 -56.75
CA ARG A 259 35.02 22.01 -56.39
C ARG A 259 34.86 22.89 -55.13
N ALA A 260 35.31 22.35 -53.99
CA ALA A 260 35.69 23.14 -52.82
C ALA A 260 37.19 22.90 -52.58
N GLU A 261 37.98 23.88 -52.99
CA GLU A 261 39.44 23.91 -52.84
C GLU A 261 39.81 24.21 -51.38
N SER A 262 40.88 23.55 -50.96
CA SER A 262 41.56 23.63 -49.67
C SER A 262 42.03 25.04 -49.28
N LEU A 263 42.01 25.34 -47.98
CA LEU A 263 42.83 26.40 -47.37
C LEU A 263 43.79 25.78 -46.35
N PRO A 264 45.11 26.05 -46.43
CA PRO A 264 46.04 25.87 -45.32
C PRO A 264 46.19 27.17 -44.49
N PRO A 265 46.74 27.09 -43.27
CA PRO A 265 47.02 28.26 -42.43
C PRO A 265 48.45 28.78 -42.65
N GLU A 266 48.69 30.08 -42.50
CA GLU A 266 49.95 30.75 -42.05
C GLU A 266 49.77 32.30 -42.10
N THR A 267 49.82 33.00 -40.96
CA THR A 267 50.88 33.94 -40.48
C THR A 267 50.81 35.40 -40.96
N GLY A 268 50.94 36.34 -40.01
CA GLY A 268 51.78 37.55 -40.20
C GLY A 268 51.13 38.92 -40.49
N GLU A 269 51.22 39.81 -39.48
CA GLU A 269 51.58 41.24 -39.55
C GLU A 269 50.62 42.37 -40.06
N THR A 270 50.41 43.31 -39.12
CA THR A 270 50.48 44.80 -39.21
C THR A 270 49.42 45.63 -39.97
N GLY A 271 48.78 46.54 -39.23
CA GLY A 271 48.85 47.98 -39.51
C GLY A 271 47.68 48.69 -40.22
N LYS A 272 47.13 49.69 -39.50
CA LYS A 272 46.45 50.94 -39.95
C LYS A 272 44.99 50.91 -40.47
N ASN A 273 44.09 51.35 -39.58
CA ASN A 273 43.37 52.64 -39.55
C ASN A 273 42.38 53.04 -40.67
N VAL A 274 41.27 53.64 -40.20
CA VAL A 274 40.40 54.69 -40.81
C VAL A 274 38.97 54.29 -41.28
N ASP A 275 38.01 54.78 -40.48
CA ASP A 275 36.68 55.37 -40.74
C ASP A 275 35.48 54.58 -41.30
N GLY A 276 34.33 54.75 -40.62
CA GLY A 276 33.02 54.31 -41.10
C GLY A 276 31.88 54.44 -40.08
N VAL A 277 31.47 55.67 -39.81
CA VAL A 277 30.32 56.11 -39.00
C VAL A 277 28.98 55.58 -39.54
N SER A 278 28.11 55.05 -38.67
CA SER A 278 26.72 55.54 -38.53
C SER A 278 25.94 54.85 -37.40
N SER A 279 25.59 55.68 -36.43
CA SER A 279 24.63 55.53 -35.33
C SER A 279 23.22 55.09 -35.74
N ILE A 280 22.57 54.25 -34.92
CA ILE A 280 21.12 54.33 -34.71
C ILE A 280 20.85 54.43 -33.20
N VAL A 281 20.18 55.53 -32.89
CA VAL A 281 19.82 56.10 -31.61
C VAL A 281 18.64 55.35 -30.99
N ALA A 282 18.67 55.20 -29.67
CA ALA A 282 17.53 54.78 -28.84
C ALA A 282 16.67 56.01 -28.48
N GLU A 283 15.34 55.83 -28.40
CA GLU A 283 14.47 56.69 -27.60
C GLU A 283 13.58 55.86 -26.65
N PRO A 284 13.38 56.32 -25.39
CA PRO A 284 12.52 55.68 -24.39
C PRO A 284 11.20 56.46 -24.18
N VAL A 285 10.12 55.77 -23.80
CA VAL A 285 8.91 56.41 -23.24
C VAL A 285 8.37 55.57 -22.07
N ALA A 286 8.49 56.11 -20.86
CA ALA A 286 7.67 55.82 -19.67
C ALA A 286 6.33 56.58 -19.82
N GLU A 287 5.17 56.32 -19.20
CA GLU A 287 4.79 55.89 -17.85
C GLU A 287 3.23 55.82 -17.86
N SER A 288 2.63 54.89 -17.10
CA SER A 288 1.40 55.05 -16.27
C SER A 288 0.40 53.86 -16.29
N ALA A 289 0.15 53.37 -15.08
CA ALA A 289 -0.57 52.16 -14.63
C ALA A 289 -2.13 52.30 -14.72
N PRO A 290 -3.02 51.34 -14.32
CA PRO A 290 -2.87 50.45 -13.14
C PRO A 290 -3.36 48.98 -13.25
N GLU A 291 -2.75 48.14 -12.41
CA GLU A 291 -3.43 47.15 -11.55
C GLU A 291 -4.22 46.00 -12.21
N ALA A 292 -3.50 44.92 -12.51
CA ALA A 292 -4.08 43.57 -12.52
C ALA A 292 -3.27 42.68 -11.56
N THR A 293 -3.63 42.76 -10.29
CA THR A 293 -3.26 41.80 -9.25
C THR A 293 -3.69 40.40 -9.72
N PRO A 294 -2.79 39.41 -9.89
CA PRO A 294 -3.23 38.03 -10.01
C PRO A 294 -3.54 37.52 -8.60
N SER A 295 -4.65 37.99 -8.03
CA SER A 295 -5.33 37.38 -6.89
C SER A 295 -6.01 36.08 -7.35
N GLY A 296 -5.20 35.08 -7.69
CA GLY A 296 -5.62 33.73 -8.06
C GLY A 296 -4.94 32.62 -7.26
N LEU A 297 -4.06 32.97 -6.31
CA LEU A 297 -3.50 32.05 -5.33
C LEU A 297 -4.37 32.02 -4.06
N GLN A 298 -5.68 31.81 -4.24
CA GLN A 298 -6.59 31.58 -3.14
C GLN A 298 -6.95 30.08 -3.05
N THR A 299 -6.32 29.45 -2.06
CA THR A 299 -6.85 28.37 -1.22
C THR A 299 -7.23 27.04 -1.87
N ARG A 300 -6.22 26.22 -2.23
CA ARG A 300 -6.41 24.76 -2.33
C ARG A 300 -6.01 23.94 -1.09
N ASP A 301 -5.58 24.57 0.00
CA ASP A 301 -5.02 23.82 1.15
C ASP A 301 -5.95 23.57 2.34
N CYS A 302 -7.12 24.22 2.45
CA CYS A 302 -8.00 24.00 3.61
C CYS A 302 -8.89 22.73 3.52
N ARG A 303 -9.08 22.15 2.33
CA ARG A 303 -9.93 20.96 2.15
C ARG A 303 -9.16 19.62 2.30
N ALA A 304 -7.83 19.66 2.20
CA ALA A 304 -6.98 18.48 2.34
C ALA A 304 -6.81 18.02 3.81
N GLY A 305 -6.78 18.96 4.77
CA GLY A 305 -6.59 18.64 6.19
C GLY A 305 -7.75 17.83 6.81
N GLY A 306 -8.99 18.14 6.42
CA GLY A 306 -10.17 17.43 6.93
C GLY A 306 -10.24 15.96 6.49
N LEU A 307 -9.83 15.65 5.26
CA LEU A 307 -9.90 14.27 4.74
C LEU A 307 -8.86 13.35 5.41
N VAL A 308 -7.66 13.88 5.69
CA VAL A 308 -6.62 13.17 6.46
C VAL A 308 -7.10 12.86 7.87
N PHE A 309 -7.68 13.85 8.56
CA PHE A 309 -8.22 13.66 9.91
C PHE A 309 -9.24 12.51 9.97
N TRP A 310 -10.26 12.54 9.10
CA TRP A 310 -11.27 11.47 9.07
C TRP A 310 -10.70 10.10 8.68
N THR A 311 -9.64 10.07 7.87
CA THR A 311 -8.92 8.83 7.56
C THR A 311 -8.23 8.26 8.79
N LEU A 312 -7.56 9.12 9.58
CA LEU A 312 -6.93 8.71 10.83
C LEU A 312 -7.97 8.21 11.84
N VAL A 313 -9.11 8.88 11.95
CA VAL A 313 -10.22 8.45 12.80
C VAL A 313 -10.73 7.08 12.37
N ALA A 314 -10.99 6.86 11.08
CA ALA A 314 -11.46 5.57 10.56
C ALA A 314 -10.45 4.45 10.84
N VAL A 315 -9.17 4.70 10.58
CA VAL A 315 -8.08 3.75 10.85
C VAL A 315 -8.03 3.44 12.35
N ALA A 316 -8.04 4.45 13.22
CA ALA A 316 -7.99 4.27 14.67
C ALA A 316 -9.17 3.44 15.20
N LEU A 317 -10.39 3.71 14.72
CA LEU A 317 -11.58 2.93 15.11
C LEU A 317 -11.46 1.46 14.69
N VAL A 318 -11.08 1.19 13.43
CA VAL A 318 -10.91 -0.19 12.93
C VAL A 318 -9.80 -0.92 13.69
N TRP A 319 -8.66 -0.28 13.89
CA TRP A 319 -7.53 -0.88 14.62
C TRP A 319 -7.90 -1.14 16.09
N THR A 320 -8.58 -0.21 16.74
CA THR A 320 -9.02 -0.39 18.13
C THR A 320 -10.04 -1.52 18.24
N ALA A 321 -10.98 -1.63 17.30
CA ALA A 321 -11.92 -2.74 17.25
C ALA A 321 -11.19 -4.08 17.11
N GLU A 322 -10.29 -4.22 16.14
CA GLU A 322 -9.57 -5.47 15.92
C GLU A 322 -8.64 -5.82 17.10
N ILE A 323 -7.96 -4.85 17.72
CA ILE A 323 -7.17 -5.07 18.94
C ILE A 323 -8.06 -5.53 20.10
N CYS A 324 -9.20 -4.87 20.32
CA CYS A 324 -10.17 -5.25 21.34
C CYS A 324 -10.64 -6.70 21.14
N GLY A 325 -10.99 -7.06 19.90
CA GLY A 325 -11.38 -8.42 19.54
C GLY A 325 -10.29 -9.45 19.76
N ARG A 326 -9.02 -9.11 19.50
CA ARG A 326 -7.89 -10.01 19.81
C ARG A 326 -7.69 -10.16 21.32
N VAL A 327 -7.84 -9.09 22.09
CA VAL A 327 -7.76 -9.17 23.55
C VAL A 327 -8.88 -10.04 24.11
N LEU A 328 -10.11 -9.86 23.62
CA LEU A 328 -11.27 -10.69 23.95
C LEU A 328 -11.04 -12.16 23.61
N PHE A 329 -10.51 -12.40 22.42
CA PHE A 329 -10.08 -13.71 21.97
C PHE A 329 -9.17 -14.35 23.01
N TYR A 330 -8.00 -13.76 23.31
CA TYR A 330 -7.03 -14.36 24.24
C TYR A 330 -7.55 -14.47 25.67
N LYS A 331 -8.29 -13.47 26.18
CA LYS A 331 -8.91 -13.55 27.51
C LYS A 331 -9.87 -14.73 27.61
N SER A 332 -10.56 -15.07 26.53
CA SER A 332 -11.44 -16.24 26.48
C SER A 332 -10.65 -17.55 26.55
N TYR A 333 -9.41 -17.63 26.04
CA TYR A 333 -8.57 -18.84 26.14
C TYR A 333 -8.01 -19.07 27.55
N VAL A 334 -7.60 -18.02 28.25
CA VAL A 334 -7.06 -18.13 29.63
C VAL A 334 -8.12 -18.66 30.60
N TRP A 335 -9.41 -18.39 30.34
CA TRP A 335 -10.52 -18.93 31.12
C TRP A 335 -10.69 -20.45 31.03
N PHE A 336 -10.18 -21.10 29.96
CA PHE A 336 -10.26 -22.55 29.77
C PHE A 336 -8.97 -23.29 30.17
N GLY A 337 -8.10 -22.66 30.96
CA GLY A 337 -7.00 -23.34 31.64
C GLY A 337 -5.76 -23.63 30.78
N MET A 338 -5.37 -22.68 29.93
CA MET A 338 -4.01 -22.61 29.38
C MET A 338 -3.21 -21.48 30.03
#